data_AF-A0A944H5P7-F1
#
_entry.id   AF-A0A944H5P7-F1
#
_cell.length_a   1.000
_cell.length_b   1.000
_cell.length_c   1.000
_cell.angle_alpha   90.00
_cell.angle_beta   90.00
_cell.angle_gamma   90.00
#
_symmetry.space_group_name_H-M   'P 1'
#
loop_
_entity.id
_entity.type
_entity.pdbx_description
1 polymer ?
#
loop_
_entity_poly.entity_id
_entity_poly.type
_entity_poly.pdbx_seq_one_letter_code
_entity_poly.pdbx_strand_id
1 'polypeptide(L)'
;MLISNTRSELETATVHHKPFVYIKYKAADKFNVSGATPKNINGRLQLNRVGENDGQCVSFVKAITQNGDHTKYWGQGKRVSKYVSLKKGTIIATFDSTGHYGNVPGTSYRHTGMVLSQNSNGITLLDQNWDTKGTKSAVGTHFLPYKGKHVNGASNYHVVE
;
A
#
# COMPACT_ATOMS: atom_id res chain seq x y z
N MET A 1 37.73 6.29 -5.52
CA MET A 1 36.70 6.04 -6.54
C MET A 1 35.80 4.93 -6.03
N LEU A 2 34.52 5.24 -5.78
CA LEU A 2 33.33 4.35 -5.68
C LEU A 2 33.36 3.27 -4.56
N ILE A 3 32.33 2.99 -3.75
CA ILE A 3 30.87 3.02 -3.96
C ILE A 3 30.16 3.40 -2.64
N SER A 4 29.06 4.12 -2.77
CA SER A 4 28.20 4.69 -1.74
C SER A 4 27.66 3.70 -0.69
N ASN A 5 27.83 4.09 0.57
CA ASN A 5 27.05 3.61 1.71
C ASN A 5 25.57 3.94 1.51
N THR A 6 24.81 3.04 0.90
CA THR A 6 23.34 3.08 0.99
C THR A 6 22.92 2.33 2.24
N ARG A 7 22.97 3.01 3.40
CA ARG A 7 22.26 2.55 4.60
C ARG A 7 20.78 2.41 4.22
N SER A 8 20.24 1.21 4.34
CA SER A 8 18.80 1.00 4.31
C SER A 8 18.20 1.68 5.54
N GLU A 9 17.61 2.86 5.35
CA GLU A 9 16.85 3.52 6.43
C GLU A 9 15.58 2.69 6.68
N LEU A 10 15.51 2.12 7.88
CA LEU A 10 14.29 1.54 8.42
C LEU A 10 13.34 2.70 8.69
N GLU A 11 12.21 2.75 7.97
CA GLU A 11 11.13 3.68 8.28
C GLU A 11 10.05 2.96 9.08
N THR A 12 9.39 3.68 9.97
CA THR A 12 8.23 3.15 10.71
C THR A 12 6.96 3.90 10.33
N ALA A 13 5.84 3.19 10.32
CA ALA A 13 4.48 3.70 10.27
C ALA A 13 3.70 3.12 11.45
N THR A 14 2.58 3.73 11.82
CA THR A 14 1.64 3.12 12.77
C THR A 14 0.40 2.68 12.00
N VAL A 15 0.17 1.38 11.92
CA VAL A 15 -0.96 0.77 11.22
C VAL A 15 -1.89 0.19 12.29
N HIS A 16 -3.11 0.71 12.40
CA HIS A 16 -4.08 0.32 13.46
C HIS A 16 -3.47 0.25 14.87
N HIS A 17 -2.71 1.29 15.26
CA HIS A 17 -2.01 1.40 16.55
C HIS A 17 -0.84 0.43 16.76
N LYS A 18 -0.47 -0.37 15.75
CA LYS A 18 0.72 -1.23 15.78
C LYS A 18 1.86 -0.59 14.98
N PRO A 19 3.10 -0.58 15.50
CA PRO A 19 4.24 -0.13 14.72
C PRO A 19 4.50 -1.11 13.57
N PHE A 20 4.55 -0.57 12.36
CA PHE A 20 4.93 -1.27 11.14
C PHE A 20 6.26 -0.72 10.65
N VAL A 21 7.31 -1.54 10.71
CA VAL A 21 8.62 -1.18 10.16
C VAL A 21 8.64 -1.57 8.70
N TYR A 22 9.00 -0.68 7.80
CA TYR A 22 9.29 -1.01 6.40
C TYR A 22 10.64 -0.49 5.96
N ILE A 23 11.30 -1.28 5.14
CA ILE A 23 12.60 -0.92 4.56
C ILE A 23 12.31 -0.22 3.25
N LYS A 24 12.86 0.99 3.09
CA LYS A 24 12.66 1.76 1.86
C LYS A 24 13.00 0.93 0.63
N TYR A 25 14.09 0.16 0.67
CA TYR A 25 14.42 -0.92 -0.27
C TYR A 25 15.45 -1.84 0.41
N LYS A 26 15.33 -3.19 0.31
CA LYS A 26 16.44 -4.19 0.26
C LYS A 26 16.56 -5.37 1.24
N ALA A 27 15.66 -5.68 2.17
CA ALA A 27 15.80 -6.99 2.86
C ALA A 27 14.47 -7.62 3.30
N ALA A 28 14.01 -8.61 2.55
CA ALA A 28 12.92 -9.49 2.96
C ALA A 28 13.26 -10.25 4.26
N ASP A 29 14.53 -10.51 4.50
CA ASP A 29 15.06 -11.36 5.58
C ASP A 29 14.87 -10.77 6.99
N LYS A 30 14.43 -9.51 7.10
CA LYS A 30 14.16 -8.83 8.37
C LYS A 30 12.68 -8.63 8.68
N PHE A 31 11.79 -9.09 7.80
CA PHE A 31 10.36 -8.96 7.97
C PHE A 31 9.77 -10.24 8.57
N ASN A 32 9.59 -10.27 9.88
CA ASN A 32 8.83 -11.33 10.54
C ASN A 32 7.46 -10.79 10.96
N VAL A 33 6.48 -10.91 10.06
CA VAL A 33 5.09 -10.52 10.32
C VAL A 33 4.27 -11.80 10.37
N SER A 34 3.70 -12.12 11.53
CA SER A 34 2.84 -13.30 11.70
C SER A 34 1.71 -13.30 10.65
N GLY A 35 1.47 -14.44 10.01
CA GLY A 35 0.47 -14.57 8.95
C GLY A 35 0.88 -13.97 7.60
N ALA A 36 2.15 -13.59 7.41
CA ALA A 36 2.69 -13.13 6.14
C ALA A 36 3.88 -13.98 5.66
N THR A 37 4.03 -14.07 4.34
CA THR A 37 5.13 -14.74 3.65
C THR A 37 6.01 -13.68 2.98
N PRO A 38 7.14 -13.27 3.60
CA PRO A 38 8.12 -12.41 2.96
C PRO A 38 8.89 -13.21 1.88
N LYS A 39 9.18 -12.57 0.74
CA LYS A 39 10.01 -13.11 -0.34
C LYS A 39 10.98 -12.06 -0.83
N ASN A 40 12.19 -12.48 -1.19
CA ASN A 40 13.14 -11.65 -1.89
C ASN A 40 12.98 -11.85 -3.39
N ILE A 41 12.55 -10.80 -4.10
CA ILE A 41 12.49 -10.79 -5.56
C ILE A 41 13.49 -9.77 -6.09
N ASN A 42 14.59 -10.24 -6.68
CA ASN A 42 15.66 -9.40 -7.24
C ASN A 42 16.17 -8.32 -6.25
N GLY A 43 16.37 -8.69 -4.98
CA GLY A 43 16.84 -7.77 -3.94
C GLY A 43 15.75 -6.87 -3.36
N ARG A 44 14.47 -7.17 -3.60
CA ARG A 44 13.33 -6.38 -3.12
C ARG A 44 12.37 -7.24 -2.33
N LEU A 45 11.73 -6.63 -1.33
CA LEU A 45 10.70 -7.31 -0.54
C LEU A 45 9.44 -7.47 -1.39
N GLN A 46 8.93 -8.69 -1.46
CA GLN A 46 7.52 -8.98 -1.66
C GLN A 46 6.98 -9.51 -0.33
N LEU A 47 5.81 -9.06 0.09
CA LEU A 47 5.16 -9.46 1.33
C LEU A 47 3.69 -9.78 1.03
N ASN A 48 3.32 -11.03 1.23
CA ASN A 48 1.99 -11.53 0.92
C ASN A 48 1.36 -12.10 2.19
N ARG A 49 0.04 -12.07 2.28
CA ARG A 49 -0.65 -12.83 3.32
C ARG A 49 -0.52 -14.33 3.02
N VAL A 50 -0.32 -15.14 4.06
CA VAL A 50 -0.30 -16.60 3.95
C VAL A 50 -1.61 -17.09 3.29
N GLY A 51 -1.49 -17.89 2.23
CA GLY A 51 -2.62 -18.46 1.51
C GLY A 51 -3.23 -17.56 0.42
N GLU A 52 -2.67 -16.36 0.18
CA GLU A 52 -3.12 -15.47 -0.90
C GLU A 52 -2.12 -15.37 -2.05
N ASN A 53 -2.59 -14.87 -3.19
CA ASN A 53 -1.76 -14.68 -4.38
C ASN A 53 -0.60 -13.71 -4.12
N ASP A 54 0.56 -14.07 -4.64
CA ASP A 54 1.77 -13.29 -4.54
C ASP A 54 1.69 -11.96 -5.31
N GLY A 55 2.36 -10.94 -4.78
CA GLY A 55 2.59 -9.67 -5.47
C GLY A 55 1.35 -8.80 -5.63
N GLN A 56 0.23 -9.16 -4.99
CA GLN A 56 -1.00 -8.38 -5.04
C GLN A 56 -1.01 -7.26 -4.01
N CYS A 57 -1.60 -6.11 -4.36
CA CYS A 57 -1.77 -4.96 -3.47
C CYS A 57 -2.61 -5.32 -2.22
N VAL A 58 -3.69 -6.07 -2.41
CA VAL A 58 -4.57 -6.51 -1.32
C VAL A 58 -3.90 -7.52 -0.39
N SER A 59 -3.12 -8.45 -0.95
CA SER A 59 -2.38 -9.46 -0.18
C SER A 59 -1.36 -8.78 0.74
N PHE A 60 -0.67 -7.76 0.21
CA PHE A 60 0.22 -6.90 1.00
C PHE A 60 -0.51 -6.16 2.13
N VAL A 61 -1.60 -5.45 1.82
CA VAL A 61 -2.33 -4.68 2.84
C VAL A 61 -2.86 -5.58 3.96
N LYS A 62 -3.38 -6.76 3.63
CA LYS A 62 -3.82 -7.74 4.65
C LYS A 62 -2.65 -8.26 5.48
N ALA A 63 -1.49 -8.51 4.87
CA ALA A 63 -0.28 -8.92 5.60
C ALA A 63 0.16 -7.89 6.65
N ILE A 64 0.08 -6.59 6.35
CA ILE A 64 0.59 -5.53 7.24
C ILE A 64 -0.42 -5.02 8.27
N THR A 65 -1.72 -5.33 8.09
CA THR A 65 -2.79 -4.86 8.98
C THR A 65 -3.18 -5.88 10.04
N GLN A 66 -3.03 -7.18 9.77
CA GLN A 66 -3.37 -8.32 10.66
C GLN A 66 -4.77 -8.28 11.33
N ASN A 67 -5.64 -7.34 10.95
CA ASN A 67 -6.96 -7.05 11.56
C ASN A 67 -8.01 -6.66 10.50
N GLY A 68 -7.75 -6.93 9.22
CA GLY A 68 -8.59 -6.52 8.08
C GLY A 68 -8.75 -7.64 7.06
N ASP A 69 -8.79 -8.88 7.54
CA ASP A 69 -8.52 -10.11 6.79
C ASP A 69 -9.42 -10.35 5.58
N HIS A 70 -10.63 -9.81 5.58
CA HIS A 70 -11.53 -9.97 4.46
C HIS A 70 -11.98 -8.60 3.97
N THR A 71 -11.69 -8.31 2.70
CA THR A 71 -12.10 -7.06 2.04
C THR A 71 -13.62 -6.88 1.99
N LYS A 72 -14.40 -7.95 2.23
CA LYS A 72 -15.86 -7.88 2.39
C LYS A 72 -16.30 -7.04 3.60
N TYR A 73 -15.41 -6.86 4.57
CA TYR A 73 -15.65 -6.03 5.76
C TYR A 73 -15.06 -4.63 5.63
N TRP A 74 -14.37 -4.32 4.53
CA TRP A 74 -13.80 -2.99 4.32
C TRP A 74 -14.92 -2.05 3.90
N GLY A 75 -15.21 -1.07 4.74
CA GLY A 75 -16.15 0.00 4.47
C GLY A 75 -15.49 1.17 3.75
N GLN A 76 -16.25 1.83 2.87
CA GLN A 76 -15.85 3.09 2.27
C GLN A 76 -15.94 4.23 3.29
N GLY A 77 -14.79 4.62 3.83
CA GLY A 77 -14.68 5.78 4.71
C GLY A 77 -14.56 7.11 3.95
N LYS A 78 -13.94 8.09 4.62
CA LYS A 78 -13.73 9.43 4.07
C LYS A 78 -12.89 9.41 2.78
N ARG A 79 -13.30 10.24 1.81
CA ARG A 79 -12.56 10.44 0.55
C ARG A 79 -11.21 11.09 0.81
N VAL A 80 -10.14 10.50 0.28
CA VAL A 80 -8.75 10.92 0.50
C VAL A 80 -8.52 12.39 0.13
N SER A 81 -9.09 12.86 -0.98
CA SER A 81 -8.94 14.27 -1.41
C SER A 81 -9.66 15.30 -0.53
N LYS A 82 -10.56 14.86 0.35
CA LYS A 82 -11.26 15.73 1.31
C LYS A 82 -10.66 15.68 2.72
N TYR A 83 -9.62 14.86 2.92
CA TYR A 83 -9.02 14.64 4.24
C TYR A 83 -7.69 15.40 4.32
N VAL A 84 -7.64 16.51 5.05
CA VAL A 84 -6.49 17.45 5.02
C VAL A 84 -5.26 17.01 5.81
N SER A 85 -5.33 15.88 6.52
CA SER A 85 -4.26 15.43 7.42
C SER A 85 -4.22 13.90 7.57
N LEU A 86 -4.10 13.17 6.46
CA LEU A 86 -4.01 11.71 6.50
C LEU A 86 -2.76 11.29 7.27
N LYS A 87 -2.96 10.46 8.29
CA LYS A 87 -1.86 9.92 9.09
C LYS A 87 -1.05 8.92 8.26
N LYS A 88 0.27 8.92 8.45
CA LYS A 88 1.13 7.86 7.95
C LYS A 88 0.68 6.52 8.53
N GLY A 89 0.51 5.51 7.67
CA GLY A 89 -0.04 4.21 8.06
C GLY A 89 -1.53 4.03 7.80
N THR A 90 -2.25 5.09 7.41
CA THR A 90 -3.66 4.98 7.00
C THR A 90 -3.79 4.07 5.78
N ILE A 91 -4.67 3.08 5.87
CA ILE A 91 -5.02 2.21 4.76
C ILE A 91 -6.09 2.87 3.91
N ILE A 92 -5.89 2.86 2.60
CA ILE A 92 -6.84 3.38 1.63
C ILE A 92 -7.12 2.36 0.56
N ALA A 93 -8.30 2.44 -0.04
CA ALA A 93 -8.67 1.59 -1.16
C ALA A 93 -9.61 2.30 -2.13
N THR A 94 -9.76 1.72 -3.31
CA THR A 94 -10.87 2.04 -4.22
C THR A 94 -12.10 1.24 -3.83
N PHE A 95 -13.26 1.84 -4.00
CA PHE A 95 -14.55 1.25 -3.68
C PHE A 95 -15.48 1.34 -4.88
N ASP A 96 -16.34 0.35 -5.05
CA ASP A 96 -17.38 0.35 -6.08
C ASP A 96 -18.56 1.29 -5.71
N SER A 97 -19.57 1.37 -6.56
CA SER A 97 -20.74 2.23 -6.34
C SER A 97 -21.59 1.84 -5.12
N THR A 98 -21.37 0.66 -4.55
CA THR A 98 -22.07 0.15 -3.36
C THR A 98 -21.25 0.33 -2.08
N GLY A 99 -20.05 0.90 -2.18
CA GLY A 99 -19.17 1.16 -1.03
C GLY A 99 -18.36 -0.04 -0.55
N HIS A 100 -18.25 -1.09 -1.37
CA HIS A 100 -17.39 -2.25 -1.10
C HIS A 100 -16.05 -2.13 -1.81
N TYR A 101 -15.00 -2.76 -1.26
CA TYR A 101 -13.71 -2.81 -1.95
C TYR A 101 -13.87 -3.39 -3.36
N GLY A 102 -13.60 -2.57 -4.36
CA GLY A 102 -14.04 -2.84 -5.72
C GLY A 102 -13.40 -1.92 -6.73
N ASN A 103 -13.83 -2.08 -7.98
CA ASN A 103 -13.34 -1.27 -9.06
C ASN A 103 -13.78 0.18 -8.87
N VAL A 104 -12.93 1.12 -9.26
CA VAL A 104 -13.36 2.51 -9.43
C VAL A 104 -14.57 2.51 -10.37
N PRO A 105 -15.69 3.17 -10.02
CA PRO A 105 -16.91 3.14 -10.83
C PRO A 105 -16.65 3.49 -12.29
N GLY A 106 -17.19 2.66 -13.20
CA GLY A 106 -16.97 2.79 -14.65
C GLY A 106 -15.61 2.27 -15.15
N THR A 107 -14.90 1.47 -14.36
CA THR A 107 -13.59 0.91 -14.72
C THR A 107 -13.46 -0.56 -14.32
N SER A 108 -12.40 -1.23 -14.76
CA SER A 108 -11.99 -2.56 -14.31
C SER A 108 -10.82 -2.54 -13.30
N TYR A 109 -10.47 -1.35 -12.80
CA TYR A 109 -9.29 -1.15 -11.95
C TYR A 109 -9.68 -0.98 -10.49
N ARG A 110 -9.07 -1.76 -9.62
CA ARG A 110 -9.14 -1.64 -8.16
C ARG A 110 -7.75 -1.62 -7.56
N HIS A 111 -7.60 -0.92 -6.44
CA HIS A 111 -6.31 -0.84 -5.78
C HIS A 111 -6.44 -0.51 -4.29
N THR A 112 -5.40 -0.84 -3.53
CA THR A 112 -5.28 -0.52 -2.11
C THR A 112 -3.82 -0.36 -1.73
N GLY A 113 -3.55 0.45 -0.71
CA GLY A 113 -2.21 0.68 -0.20
C GLY A 113 -2.22 1.44 1.11
N MET A 114 -1.02 1.69 1.62
CA MET A 114 -0.81 2.42 2.87
C MET A 114 -0.24 3.81 2.58
N VAL A 115 -0.84 4.84 3.16
CA VAL A 115 -0.37 6.23 3.03
C VAL A 115 0.95 6.41 3.75
N LEU A 116 1.95 6.95 3.06
CA LEU A 116 3.23 7.37 3.65
C LEU A 116 3.27 8.87 3.94
N SER A 117 2.75 9.67 3.00
CA SER A 117 2.70 11.13 3.10
C SER A 117 1.61 11.71 2.21
N GLN A 118 1.25 12.96 2.49
CA GLN A 118 0.28 13.74 1.75
C GLN A 118 0.82 15.16 1.55
N ASN A 119 0.52 15.77 0.40
CA ASN A 119 0.75 17.18 0.14
C ASN A 119 -0.41 17.77 -0.67
N SER A 120 -0.31 19.03 -1.08
CA SER A 120 -1.35 19.72 -1.85
C SER A 120 -1.63 19.10 -3.23
N ASN A 121 -0.72 18.30 -3.76
CA ASN A 121 -0.82 17.71 -5.09
C ASN A 121 -1.32 16.26 -5.08
N GLY A 122 -1.20 15.55 -3.95
CA GLY A 122 -1.56 14.13 -3.86
C GLY A 122 -1.00 13.42 -2.64
N ILE A 123 -0.82 12.10 -2.77
CA ILE A 123 -0.31 11.22 -1.71
C ILE A 123 0.84 10.35 -2.21
N THR A 124 1.74 9.99 -1.31
CA THR A 124 2.70 8.90 -1.54
C THR A 124 2.15 7.63 -0.89
N LEU A 125 2.07 6.56 -1.67
CA LEU A 125 1.64 5.24 -1.21
C LEU A 125 2.82 4.29 -1.07
N LEU A 126 2.66 3.33 -0.16
CA LEU A 126 3.38 2.07 -0.10
C LEU A 126 2.42 0.94 -0.50
N ASP A 127 2.80 0.14 -1.48
CA ASP A 127 1.96 -0.93 -2.03
C ASP A 127 2.75 -2.01 -2.77
N GLN A 128 2.02 -2.97 -3.35
CA GLN A 128 2.52 -3.95 -4.33
C GLN A 128 1.64 -3.92 -5.57
N ASN A 129 2.07 -4.60 -6.63
CA ASN A 129 1.40 -4.66 -7.93
C ASN A 129 1.43 -3.35 -8.72
N TRP A 130 2.22 -2.37 -8.27
CA TRP A 130 2.47 -1.14 -8.99
C TRP A 130 3.76 -1.25 -9.77
N ASP A 131 3.70 -1.03 -11.08
CA ASP A 131 4.89 -1.10 -11.91
C ASP A 131 5.80 0.12 -11.67
N THR A 132 6.59 0.04 -10.61
CA THR A 132 7.70 0.95 -10.37
C THR A 132 8.97 0.28 -10.90
N LYS A 133 9.44 0.73 -12.08
CA LYS A 133 10.73 0.30 -12.67
C LYS A 133 10.83 -1.22 -12.91
N GLY A 134 9.76 -1.87 -13.38
CA GLY A 134 9.75 -3.30 -13.72
C GLY A 134 9.60 -4.24 -12.50
N THR A 135 9.21 -3.69 -11.34
CA THR A 135 9.14 -4.46 -10.08
C THR A 135 7.72 -4.60 -9.55
N LYS A 136 6.77 -4.77 -10.48
CA LYS A 136 5.32 -4.86 -10.18
C LYS A 136 5.01 -5.75 -8.98
N SER A 137 5.69 -6.89 -8.83
CA SER A 137 5.42 -7.83 -7.74
C SER A 137 6.05 -7.47 -6.38
N ALA A 138 6.88 -6.44 -6.28
CA ALA A 138 7.57 -6.04 -5.06
C ALA A 138 6.83 -4.91 -4.32
N VAL A 139 7.06 -4.82 -3.02
CA VAL A 139 6.75 -3.64 -2.23
C VAL A 139 7.52 -2.45 -2.78
N GLY A 140 6.80 -1.37 -3.04
CA GLY A 140 7.32 -0.15 -3.61
C GLY A 140 6.55 1.06 -3.15
N THR A 141 7.12 2.23 -3.45
CA THR A 141 6.46 3.50 -3.20
C THR A 141 6.24 4.24 -4.50
N HIS A 142 5.10 4.89 -4.63
CA HIS A 142 4.79 5.74 -5.77
C HIS A 142 3.89 6.91 -5.35
N PHE A 143 3.88 7.96 -6.16
CA PHE A 143 3.04 9.14 -5.93
C PHE A 143 1.75 9.05 -6.74
N LEU A 144 0.62 9.30 -6.10
CA LEU A 144 -0.68 9.44 -6.74
C LEU A 144 -1.12 10.91 -6.72
N PRO A 145 -1.20 11.57 -7.89
CA PRO A 145 -1.77 12.92 -7.95
C PRO A 145 -3.29 12.89 -7.68
N TYR A 146 -3.83 13.97 -7.09
CA TYR A 146 -5.28 14.07 -6.89
C TYR A 146 -6.09 14.02 -8.19
N LYS A 147 -5.54 14.59 -9.26
CA LYS A 147 -6.21 14.70 -10.56
C LYS A 147 -5.94 13.50 -11.49
N GLY A 148 -5.31 12.44 -11.00
CA GLY A 148 -5.08 11.23 -11.80
C GLY A 148 -6.37 10.49 -12.17
N LYS A 149 -6.29 9.58 -13.14
CA LYS A 149 -7.42 8.79 -13.62
C LYS A 149 -7.46 7.41 -12.95
N HIS A 150 -8.66 6.88 -12.68
CA HIS A 150 -8.86 5.53 -12.14
C HIS A 150 -8.02 5.31 -10.87
N VAL A 151 -7.32 4.18 -10.76
CA VAL A 151 -6.39 3.88 -9.66
C VAL A 151 -5.18 4.83 -9.60
N ASN A 152 -4.87 5.58 -10.66
CA ASN A 152 -3.79 6.57 -10.65
C ASN A 152 -4.18 7.91 -10.01
N GLY A 153 -5.46 8.09 -9.62
CA GLY A 153 -5.95 9.31 -9.01
C GLY A 153 -6.22 9.15 -7.52
N ALA A 154 -5.50 9.88 -6.68
CA ALA A 154 -5.71 9.85 -5.23
C ALA A 154 -7.15 10.25 -4.83
N SER A 155 -7.84 11.03 -5.65
CA SER A 155 -9.24 11.38 -5.43
C SER A 155 -10.21 10.20 -5.60
N ASN A 156 -9.80 9.06 -6.14
CA ASN A 156 -10.65 7.87 -6.29
C ASN A 156 -10.53 6.92 -5.09
N TYR A 157 -9.70 7.26 -4.11
CA TYR A 157 -9.49 6.46 -2.92
C TYR A 157 -10.27 7.01 -1.73
N HIS A 158 -10.62 6.08 -0.85
CA HIS A 158 -11.23 6.36 0.44
C HIS A 158 -10.41 5.65 1.54
N VAL A 159 -10.46 6.21 2.74
CA VAL A 159 -9.96 5.51 3.94
C VAL A 159 -10.75 4.21 4.10
N VAL A 160 -10.05 3.12 4.41
CA VAL A 160 -10.69 1.85 4.79
C VAL A 160 -11.16 1.97 6.24
N GLU A 161 -12.45 1.73 6.47
CA GLU A 161 -13.10 1.67 7.79
C GLU A 161 -13.56 0.25 8.12
#